data_AF-A0A0L8GJY9-F1
#
_entry.id   AF-A0A0L8GJY9-F1
#
_cell.length_a   1.000
_cell.length_b   1.000
_cell.length_c   1.000
_cell.angle_alpha   90.00
_cell.angle_beta   90.00
_cell.angle_gamma   90.00
#
_symmetry.space_group_name_H-M   'P 1'
#
loop_
_entity.id
_entity.type
_entity.pdbx_description
1 polymer ?
#
loop_
_entity_poly.entity_id
_entity_poly.type
_entity_poly.pdbx_seq_one_letter_code
_entity_poly.pdbx_strand_id
1 'polypeptide(L)'
;SALDRERWRSTVHKGANTCETNRIAAAEDRRLARKNRANNPVAGATIPCPHCQRLFRAQIGFTSHLRTHKKKKKQVPLMFQQL
;
A
#
# COMPACT_ATOMS: atom_id res chain seq x y z
N SER A 1 49.79 13.57 -14.14
CA SER A 1 49.87 13.55 -15.61
C SER A 1 48.47 13.44 -16.22
N ALA A 2 48.31 13.48 -17.55
CA ALA A 2 47.00 13.27 -18.18
C ALA A 2 46.41 11.87 -17.92
N LEU A 3 47.27 10.84 -17.82
CA LEU A 3 46.92 9.44 -17.58
C LEU A 3 46.28 9.21 -16.20
N ASP A 4 46.76 9.90 -15.16
CA ASP A 4 46.23 9.77 -13.79
C ASP A 4 44.77 10.24 -13.69
N ARG A 5 44.42 11.29 -14.45
CA ARG A 5 43.07 11.83 -14.50
C ARG A 5 42.11 10.88 -15.21
N GLU A 6 42.55 10.22 -16.26
CA GLU A 6 41.74 9.25 -17.01
C GLU A 6 41.42 8.02 -16.14
N ARG A 7 42.43 7.47 -15.46
CA ARG A 7 42.26 6.36 -14.51
C ARG A 7 41.28 6.71 -13.39
N TRP A 8 41.38 7.92 -12.84
CA TRP A 8 40.46 8.40 -11.80
C TRP A 8 39.02 8.49 -12.32
N ARG A 9 38.80 9.11 -13.49
CA ARG A 9 37.46 9.23 -14.10
C ARG A 9 36.83 7.86 -14.35
N SER A 10 37.57 6.92 -14.93
CA SER A 10 37.08 5.56 -15.20
C SER A 10 36.69 4.83 -13.92
N THR A 11 37.49 4.98 -12.85
CA THR A 11 37.22 4.34 -11.56
C THR A 11 35.95 4.91 -10.92
N VAL A 12 35.80 6.23 -10.90
CA VAL A 12 34.62 6.91 -10.34
C VAL A 12 33.36 6.55 -11.14
N HIS A 13 33.45 6.57 -12.47
CA HIS A 13 32.31 6.25 -13.33
C HIS A 13 31.84 4.80 -13.13
N LYS A 14 32.78 3.84 -13.09
CA LYS A 14 32.45 2.44 -12.80
C LYS A 14 31.77 2.29 -11.44
N GLY A 15 32.30 2.94 -10.40
CA GLY A 15 31.72 2.90 -9.05
C GLY A 15 30.31 3.51 -9.01
N ALA A 16 30.11 4.64 -9.69
CA ALA A 16 28.80 5.29 -9.79
C ALA A 16 27.76 4.41 -10.49
N ASN A 17 28.15 3.79 -11.62
CA ASN A 17 27.26 2.88 -12.35
C ASN A 17 26.86 1.68 -11.48
N THR A 18 27.82 1.03 -10.79
CA THR A 18 27.50 -0.07 -9.86
C THR A 18 26.58 0.36 -8.72
N CYS A 19 26.79 1.54 -8.16
CA CYS A 19 25.91 2.07 -7.13
C CYS A 19 24.47 2.25 -7.66
N GLU A 20 24.33 2.81 -8.85
CA GLU A 20 23.04 3.04 -9.48
C GLU A 20 22.32 1.73 -9.83
N THR A 21 23.02 0.76 -10.42
CA THR A 21 22.45 -0.57 -10.71
C THR A 21 21.95 -1.25 -9.45
N ASN A 22 22.74 -1.22 -8.37
CA ASN A 22 22.36 -1.81 -7.09
C ASN A 22 21.14 -1.11 -6.50
N ARG A 23 21.07 0.22 -6.63
CA ARG A 23 19.95 1.01 -6.12
C ARG A 23 18.65 0.70 -6.86
N ILE A 24 18.71 0.49 -8.18
CA ILE A 24 17.57 0.08 -9.01
C ILE A 24 17.13 -1.33 -8.65
N ALA A 25 18.05 -2.31 -8.63
CA ALA A 25 17.77 -3.69 -8.29
C ALA A 25 17.11 -3.81 -6.90
N ALA A 26 17.67 -3.13 -5.89
CA ALA A 26 17.08 -3.12 -4.56
C ALA A 26 15.68 -2.46 -4.55
N ALA A 27 15.40 -1.49 -5.41
CA ALA A 27 14.06 -0.90 -5.54
C ALA A 27 13.07 -1.88 -6.20
N GLU A 28 13.52 -2.66 -7.17
CA GLU A 28 12.75 -3.73 -7.81
C GLU A 28 12.42 -4.85 -6.84
N ASP A 29 13.40 -5.32 -6.07
CA ASP A 29 13.21 -6.31 -5.01
C ASP A 29 12.15 -5.84 -3.99
N ARG A 30 12.24 -4.57 -3.55
CA ARG A 30 11.22 -4.00 -2.67
C ARG A 30 9.84 -3.92 -3.32
N ARG A 31 9.75 -3.67 -4.63
CA ARG A 31 8.47 -3.68 -5.37
C ARG A 31 7.91 -5.09 -5.45
N LEU A 32 8.74 -6.08 -5.79
CA LEU A 32 8.35 -7.48 -5.88
C LEU A 32 7.91 -8.03 -4.53
N ALA A 33 8.66 -7.75 -3.46
CA ALA A 33 8.31 -8.14 -2.09
C ALA A 33 6.94 -7.60 -1.66
N ARG A 34 6.60 -6.34 -2.01
CA ARG A 34 5.27 -5.77 -1.75
C ARG A 34 4.16 -6.49 -2.52
N LYS A 35 4.38 -6.82 -3.80
CA LYS A 35 3.43 -7.63 -4.58
C LYS A 35 3.25 -9.01 -3.96
N ASN A 36 4.33 -9.67 -3.56
CA ASN A 36 4.26 -10.99 -2.96
C ASN A 36 3.55 -10.98 -1.59
N ARG A 37 3.71 -9.92 -0.78
CA ARG A 37 2.95 -9.75 0.47
C ARG A 37 1.44 -9.69 0.24
N ALA A 38 0.98 -9.10 -0.86
CA ALA A 38 -0.44 -9.10 -1.20
C ALA A 38 -0.96 -10.51 -1.55
N ASN A 39 -0.10 -11.37 -2.13
CA ASN A 39 -0.43 -12.73 -2.53
C ASN A 39 -0.27 -13.76 -1.40
N ASN A 40 0.54 -13.46 -0.38
CA ASN A 40 0.67 -14.25 0.84
C ASN A 40 0.02 -13.51 2.01
N PRO A 41 -1.33 -13.48 2.10
CA PRO A 41 -1.99 -12.91 3.25
C PRO A 41 -1.52 -13.68 4.49
N VAL A 42 -1.06 -12.96 5.52
CA VAL A 42 -0.77 -13.54 6.84
C VAL A 42 -1.90 -14.48 7.22
N ALA A 43 -1.57 -15.76 7.36
CA ALA A 43 -2.54 -16.82 7.54
C ALA A 43 -3.39 -16.57 8.79
N GLY A 44 -4.71 -16.67 8.65
CA GLY A 44 -5.59 -17.08 9.76
C GLY A 44 -6.58 -16.06 10.32
N ALA A 45 -6.39 -14.74 10.17
CA ALA A 45 -7.32 -13.78 10.79
C ALA A 45 -8.49 -13.43 9.85
N THR A 46 -9.52 -14.27 9.83
CA THR A 46 -10.80 -13.91 9.21
C THR A 46 -11.59 -13.04 10.17
N ILE A 47 -12.03 -11.86 9.72
CA ILE A 47 -12.80 -10.90 10.52
C ILE A 47 -14.29 -11.05 10.16
N PRO A 48 -15.15 -11.52 11.09
CA PRO A 48 -16.58 -11.63 10.84
C PRO A 48 -17.29 -10.28 10.97
N CYS A 49 -18.30 -10.04 10.13
CA CYS A 49 -19.20 -8.91 10.31
C CYS A 49 -20.22 -9.17 11.43
N PRO A 50 -20.46 -8.23 12.36
CA PRO A 50 -21.46 -8.40 13.42
C PRO A 50 -22.91 -8.27 12.92
N HIS A 51 -23.12 -7.79 11.69
CA HIS A 51 -24.46 -7.49 11.16
C HIS A 51 -24.88 -8.43 10.01
N CYS A 52 -23.97 -9.21 9.47
CA CYS A 52 -24.26 -10.19 8.42
C CYS A 52 -23.21 -11.31 8.40
N GLN A 53 -23.47 -12.41 7.68
CA GLN A 53 -22.57 -13.57 7.61
C GLN A 53 -21.29 -13.35 6.78
N ARG A 54 -20.96 -12.09 6.44
CA ARG A 54 -19.82 -11.80 5.56
C ARG A 54 -18.51 -11.83 6.33
N LEU A 55 -17.52 -12.50 5.73
CA LEU A 55 -16.18 -12.69 6.27
C LEU A 55 -15.16 -11.88 5.49
N PHE A 56 -14.22 -11.24 6.19
CA PHE A 56 -13.20 -10.38 5.59
C PHE A 56 -11.80 -10.89 5.89
N ARG A 57 -10.92 -10.85 4.87
CA ARG A 57 -9.50 -11.18 5.01
C ARG A 57 -8.62 -9.96 5.28
N ALA A 58 -9.20 -8.75 5.21
CA ALA A 58 -8.49 -7.49 5.39
C ALA A 58 -9.35 -6.48 6.17
N GLN A 59 -8.74 -5.83 7.16
CA GLN A 59 -9.40 -4.84 8.02
C GLN A 59 -9.93 -3.62 7.24
N ILE A 60 -9.25 -3.23 6.15
CA ILE A 60 -9.68 -2.12 5.29
C ILE A 60 -11.03 -2.45 4.63
N GLY A 61 -11.16 -3.65 4.06
CA GLY A 61 -12.41 -4.12 3.44
C GLY A 61 -13.55 -4.23 4.46
N PHE A 62 -13.24 -4.74 5.65
CA PHE A 62 -14.19 -4.81 6.77
C PHE A 62 -14.67 -3.41 7.20
N THR A 63 -13.76 -2.46 7.41
CA THR A 63 -14.09 -1.09 7.84
C THR A 63 -14.93 -0.36 6.80
N SER A 64 -14.60 -0.53 5.51
CA SER A 64 -15.41 0.01 4.40
C SER A 64 -16.83 -0.57 4.41
N HIS A 65 -16.94 -1.89 4.58
CA HIS A 65 -18.22 -2.60 4.63
C HIS A 65 -19.11 -2.15 5.79
N LEU A 66 -18.57 -1.90 6.98
CA LEU A 66 -19.39 -1.42 8.12
C LEU A 66 -20.16 -0.13 7.79
N ARG A 67 -19.68 0.69 6.84
CA ARG A 67 -20.38 1.90 6.40
C ARG A 67 -21.67 1.59 5.63
N THR A 68 -21.80 0.43 4.99
CA THR A 68 -23.03 0.03 4.28
C THR A 68 -24.15 -0.33 5.25
N HIS A 69 -23.82 -0.79 6.46
CA HIS A 69 -24.80 -1.02 7.51
C HIS A 69 -25.33 0.27 8.12
N LYS A 70 -24.53 1.36 8.11
CA LYS A 70 -25.03 2.70 8.41
C LYS A 70 -25.86 3.24 7.23
N LYS A 71 -27.10 2.76 7.08
CA LYS A 71 -28.12 3.57 6.40
C LYS A 71 -28.15 4.93 7.11
N LYS A 72 -27.97 6.03 6.37
CA LYS A 72 -28.25 7.37 6.89
C LYS A 72 -29.62 7.28 7.56
N LYS A 73 -29.73 7.57 8.87
CA LYS A 73 -31.03 8.01 9.39
C LYS A 73 -31.42 9.15 8.46
N LYS A 74 -32.45 8.97 7.63
CA LYS A 74 -33.14 10.11 7.07
C LYS A 74 -33.66 10.82 8.31
N GLN A 75 -32.95 11.82 8.83
CA GLN A 75 -33.59 12.83 9.64
C GLN A 75 -34.56 13.49 8.66
N VAL A 76 -35.77 12.96 8.61
CA VAL A 76 -36.91 13.70 8.08
C VAL A 76 -37.13 14.75 9.16
N PRO A 77 -36.99 16.05 8.87
CA PRO A 77 -37.38 17.06 9.84
C PRO A 77 -38.86 16.83 10.12
N LEU A 78 -39.21 16.57 11.38
CA LEU A 78 -40.59 16.60 11.82
C LEU A 78 -41.10 18.01 11.54
N MET A 79 -42.02 18.06 10.57
CA MET A 79 -42.93 19.15 10.21
C MET A 79 -42.93 20.31 11.22
N PHE A 80 -42.52 21.49 10.77
CA PHE A 80 -42.98 22.74 11.38
C PHE A 80 -44.48 22.85 11.12
N GLN A 81 -45.27 22.57 12.15
CA GLN A 81 -46.67 22.96 12.24
C GLN A 81 -46.76 24.34 12.89
N GLN A 82 -47.75 25.13 12.44
CA GLN A 82 -48.07 26.53 12.79
C GLN A 82 -47.19 27.56 12.04
N LEU A 83 -47.75 28.51 11.29
CA LEU A 83 -48.98 29.29 11.51
C LEU A 83 -50.06 29.12 10.42
#